data_AF-A0A7T1ALI7-F1
#
_entry.id   AF-A0A7T1ALI7-F1
#
_cell.length_a   1.000
_cell.length_b   1.000
_cell.length_c   1.000
_cell.angle_alpha   90.00
_cell.angle_beta   90.00
_cell.angle_gamma   90.00
#
_symmetry.space_group_name_H-M   'P 1'
#
loop_
_entity.id
_entity.type
_entity.pdbx_description
1 polymer ?
#
loop_
_entity_poly.entity_id
_entity_poly.type
_entity_poly.pdbx_seq_one_letter_code
_entity_poly.pdbx_strand_id
1 'polypeptide(L)'
;MDLLLIVDYALLGLVFLALWAALKRFNQSFMAIALILELVAITTYFASTAAFEMLSLSNQYLIATTDAERSVLLAAGQTILVIWVGTAFNVSYILSAIALLIVSIIMVRNPIFSKTTAYMGILASLLMFVPPTAGSMGVFLSLISLIPTAIWLILIARKFFQLGRRE
;
A
#
# COMPACT_ATOMS: atom_id res chain seq x y z
N MET A 1 8.66 5.98 -10.55
CA MET A 1 7.50 5.96 -9.63
C MET A 1 7.49 4.71 -8.78
N ASP A 2 7.63 3.52 -9.38
CA ASP A 2 7.50 2.24 -8.68
C ASP A 2 8.54 1.99 -7.56
N LEU A 3 9.80 2.46 -7.71
CA LEU A 3 10.81 2.37 -6.65
C LEU A 3 10.41 3.09 -5.35
N LEU A 4 9.74 4.25 -5.47
CA LEU A 4 9.27 5.00 -4.29
C LEU A 4 8.18 4.25 -3.55
N LEU A 5 7.32 3.53 -4.29
CA LEU A 5 6.28 2.71 -3.70
C LEU A 5 6.86 1.50 -2.95
N ILE A 6 7.98 0.91 -3.41
CA ILE A 6 8.67 -0.13 -2.62
C ILE A 6 9.03 0.40 -1.23
N VAL A 7 9.63 1.60 -1.18
CA VAL A 7 10.00 2.25 0.08
C VAL A 7 8.78 2.57 0.91
N ASP A 8 7.71 3.09 0.30
CA ASP A 8 6.45 3.39 0.97
C ASP A 8 5.83 2.15 1.63
N TYR A 9 5.72 1.03 0.89
CA TYR A 9 5.21 -0.24 1.41
C TYR A 9 6.11 -0.80 2.53
N ALA A 10 7.43 -0.66 2.43
CA ALA A 10 8.34 -1.06 3.51
C ALA A 10 8.12 -0.24 4.80
N LEU A 11 7.93 1.08 4.66
CA LEU A 11 7.61 1.96 5.78
C LEU A 11 6.22 1.66 6.36
N LEU A 12 5.23 1.36 5.52
CA LEU A 12 3.90 0.91 5.96
C LEU A 12 3.98 -0.37 6.79
N GLY A 13 4.86 -1.31 6.45
CA GLY A 13 5.11 -2.49 7.28
C GLY A 13 5.56 -2.13 8.70
N LEU A 14 6.47 -1.15 8.85
CA LEU A 14 6.89 -0.64 10.16
C LEU A 14 5.75 0.06 10.90
N VAL A 15 4.93 0.84 10.18
CA VAL A 15 3.75 1.50 10.74
C VAL A 15 2.76 0.47 11.29
N PHE A 16 2.44 -0.58 10.54
CA PHE A 16 1.53 -1.64 11.00
C PHE A 16 2.10 -2.44 12.16
N LEU A 17 3.41 -2.66 12.20
CA LEU A 17 4.07 -3.27 13.36
C LEU A 17 3.94 -2.40 14.61
N ALA A 18 4.15 -1.08 14.49
CA ALA A 18 3.96 -0.13 15.59
C ALA A 18 2.49 -0.07 16.04
N LEU A 19 1.54 -0.10 15.10
CA LEU A 19 0.11 -0.17 15.39
C LEU A 19 -0.26 -1.45 16.14
N TRP A 20 0.28 -2.59 15.73
CA TRP A 20 0.14 -3.86 16.45
C TRP A 20 0.66 -3.73 17.88
N ALA A 21 1.87 -3.21 18.08
CA ALA A 21 2.46 -3.05 19.41
C ALA A 21 1.58 -2.15 20.31
N ALA A 22 1.05 -1.05 19.76
CA ALA A 22 0.21 -0.10 20.50
C ALA A 22 -1.19 -0.63 20.83
N LEU A 23 -1.80 -1.44 19.95
CA LEU A 23 -3.21 -1.83 20.04
C LEU A 23 -3.44 -3.30 20.45
N LYS A 24 -2.42 -4.17 20.43
CA LYS A 24 -2.57 -5.62 20.72
C LYS A 24 -3.23 -5.92 22.06
N ARG A 25 -3.06 -5.05 23.07
CA ARG A 25 -3.68 -5.22 24.40
C ARG A 25 -5.21 -5.11 24.41
N PHE A 26 -5.80 -4.48 23.40
CA PHE A 26 -7.25 -4.36 23.30
C PHE A 26 -7.89 -5.47 22.47
N ASN A 27 -7.18 -5.93 21.44
CA ASN A 27 -7.60 -7.08 20.67
C ASN A 27 -6.42 -7.71 19.92
N GLN A 28 -5.76 -8.67 20.55
CA GLN A 28 -4.56 -9.28 19.99
C GLN A 28 -4.82 -10.00 18.68
N SER A 29 -5.93 -10.74 18.58
CA SER A 29 -6.26 -11.53 17.39
C SER A 29 -6.51 -10.65 16.17
N PHE A 30 -7.37 -9.63 16.27
CA PHE A 30 -7.64 -8.74 15.13
C PHE A 30 -6.41 -7.92 14.74
N MET A 31 -5.60 -7.47 15.70
CA MET A 31 -4.37 -6.75 15.36
C MET A 31 -3.34 -7.66 14.69
N ALA A 32 -3.21 -8.92 15.11
CA ALA A 32 -2.33 -9.89 14.46
C ALA A 32 -2.80 -10.21 13.03
N ILE A 33 -4.11 -10.38 12.83
CA ILE A 33 -4.70 -10.56 11.50
C ILE A 33 -4.37 -9.35 10.61
N ALA A 34 -4.61 -8.13 11.10
CA ALA A 34 -4.32 -6.93 10.32
C ALA A 34 -2.84 -6.82 9.94
N LEU A 35 -1.92 -7.10 10.87
CA LEU A 35 -0.48 -7.10 10.58
C LEU A 35 -0.11 -8.15 9.54
N ILE A 36 -0.62 -9.38 9.65
CA ILE A 36 -0.35 -10.45 8.69
C ILE A 36 -0.88 -10.07 7.30
N LEU A 37 -2.12 -9.56 7.22
CA LEU A 37 -2.71 -9.14 5.95
C LEU A 37 -1.87 -8.04 5.29
N GLU A 38 -1.40 -7.05 6.05
CA GLU A 38 -0.55 -5.99 5.51
C GLU A 38 0.81 -6.52 5.05
N LEU A 39 1.45 -7.40 5.81
CA LEU A 39 2.73 -8.00 5.40
C LEU A 39 2.58 -8.86 4.14
N VAL A 40 1.48 -9.61 4.02
CA VAL A 40 1.14 -10.35 2.80
C VAL A 40 0.85 -9.38 1.64
N ALA A 41 0.16 -8.27 1.89
CA ALA A 41 -0.07 -7.23 0.90
C ALA A 41 1.25 -6.64 0.37
N ILE A 42 2.16 -6.25 1.28
CA ILE A 42 3.49 -5.70 0.95
C ILE A 42 4.29 -6.70 0.10
N THR A 43 4.39 -7.96 0.54
CA THR A 43 5.14 -8.98 -0.20
C THR A 43 4.51 -9.30 -1.55
N THR A 44 3.17 -9.28 -1.64
CA THR A 44 2.46 -9.44 -2.93
C THR A 44 2.71 -8.26 -3.85
N TYR A 45 2.74 -7.02 -3.33
CA TYR A 45 3.08 -5.83 -4.11
C TYR A 45 4.53 -5.85 -4.62
N PHE A 46 5.46 -6.35 -3.81
CA PHE A 46 6.85 -6.54 -4.25
C PHE A 46 6.96 -7.56 -5.40
N ALA A 47 6.01 -8.49 -5.53
CA ALA A 47 5.96 -9.40 -6.68
C ALA A 47 5.38 -8.74 -7.95
N SER A 48 4.72 -7.58 -7.84
CA SER A 48 4.21 -6.80 -8.99
C SER A 48 5.16 -5.67 -9.42
N THR A 49 6.32 -5.53 -8.78
CA THR A 49 7.24 -4.41 -9.06
C THR A 49 7.85 -4.55 -10.46
N ALA A 50 8.04 -3.43 -11.14
CA ALA A 50 8.49 -3.33 -12.52
C ALA A 50 9.73 -2.42 -12.69
N ALA A 51 10.18 -1.76 -11.62
CA ALA A 51 11.20 -0.71 -11.69
C ALA A 51 12.53 -1.18 -12.31
N PHE A 52 13.06 -2.32 -11.86
CA PHE A 52 14.38 -2.79 -12.29
C PHE A 52 14.32 -3.50 -13.65
N GLU A 53 13.23 -4.23 -13.90
CA GLU A 53 12.95 -4.91 -15.16
C GLU A 53 12.81 -3.89 -16.28
N MET A 54 12.05 -2.81 -16.07
CA MET A 54 11.92 -1.72 -17.04
C MET A 54 13.23 -0.96 -17.28
N LEU A 55 14.04 -0.76 -16.24
CA LEU A 55 15.35 -0.15 -16.40
C LEU A 55 16.27 -1.04 -17.25
N SER A 56 16.27 -2.35 -16.99
CA SER A 56 17.04 -3.32 -17.78
C SER A 56 16.60 -3.33 -19.25
N LEU A 57 15.30 -3.39 -19.52
CA LEU A 57 14.78 -3.34 -20.89
C LEU A 57 15.09 -2.01 -21.59
N SER A 58 15.02 -0.88 -20.88
CA SER A 58 15.38 0.43 -21.42
C SER A 58 16.85 0.47 -21.85
N ASN A 59 17.75 -0.03 -21.00
CA ASN A 59 19.17 -0.10 -21.33
C ASN A 59 19.45 -1.00 -22.53
N GLN A 60 18.78 -2.16 -22.62
CA GLN A 60 18.87 -3.05 -23.77
C GLN A 60 18.34 -2.39 -25.05
N TYR A 61 17.28 -1.60 -24.94
CA TYR A 61 16.68 -0.88 -26.07
C TYR A 61 17.62 0.18 -26.64
N LEU A 62 18.37 0.88 -25.78
CA LEU A 62 19.33 1.91 -26.18
C LEU A 62 20.50 1.35 -27.00
N ILE A 63 20.95 0.14 -26.70
CA ILE A 63 22.07 -0.50 -27.41
C ILE A 63 21.63 -1.38 -28.58
N ALA A 64 20.33 -1.62 -28.74
CA ALA A 64 19.77 -2.41 -29.84
C ALA A 64 20.05 -1.74 -31.19
N THR A 65 20.56 -2.53 -32.14
CA THR A 65 21.02 -2.03 -33.44
C THR A 65 20.01 -2.29 -34.56
N THR A 66 19.04 -3.16 -34.32
CA THR A 66 17.98 -3.50 -35.28
C THR A 66 16.61 -3.11 -34.77
N ASP A 67 15.70 -2.79 -35.69
CA ASP A 67 14.32 -2.50 -35.34
C ASP A 67 13.59 -3.75 -34.83
N ALA A 68 13.98 -4.94 -35.29
CA ALA A 68 13.45 -6.21 -34.79
C ALA A 68 13.76 -6.41 -33.29
N GLU A 69 15.00 -6.19 -32.85
CA GLU A 69 15.39 -6.25 -31.43
C GLU A 69 14.61 -5.22 -30.60
N ARG A 70 14.50 -3.99 -31.09
CA ARG A 70 13.73 -2.93 -30.43
C ARG A 70 12.26 -3.30 -30.26
N SER A 71 11.63 -3.87 -31.29
CA SER A 71 10.24 -4.33 -31.21
C SER A 71 10.04 -5.43 -30.16
N VAL A 72 10.98 -6.37 -30.03
CA VAL A 72 10.92 -7.42 -29.00
C VAL A 72 10.99 -6.83 -27.59
N LEU A 73 11.90 -5.86 -27.38
CA LEU A 73 12.05 -5.20 -26.08
C LEU A 73 10.83 -4.35 -25.71
N LEU A 74 10.21 -3.68 -26.69
CA LEU A 74 8.95 -2.96 -26.48
C LEU A 74 7.81 -3.92 -26.10
N ALA A 75 7.72 -5.08 -26.76
CA ALA A 75 6.72 -6.10 -26.43
C ALA A 75 6.92 -6.62 -24.98
N ALA A 76 8.17 -6.90 -24.59
CA ALA A 76 8.48 -7.28 -23.21
C ALA A 76 8.11 -6.18 -22.19
N GLY A 77 8.35 -4.91 -22.53
CA GLY A 77 7.93 -3.77 -21.72
C GLY A 77 6.40 -3.72 -21.54
N GLN A 78 5.63 -3.93 -22.62
CA GLN A 78 4.16 -4.00 -22.52
C GLN A 78 3.70 -5.12 -21.60
N THR A 79 4.33 -6.30 -21.65
CA THR A 79 4.04 -7.39 -20.71
C THR A 79 4.27 -6.98 -19.26
N ILE A 80 5.39 -6.31 -18.96
CA ILE A 80 5.68 -5.83 -17.60
C ILE A 80 4.64 -4.80 -17.14
N LEU A 81 4.19 -3.88 -18.00
CA LEU A 81 3.13 -2.92 -17.63
C LEU A 81 1.82 -3.62 -17.27
N VAL A 82 1.45 -4.68 -17.99
CA VAL A 82 0.25 -5.47 -17.69
C VAL A 82 0.39 -6.22 -16.36
N ILE A 83 1.56 -6.78 -16.08
CA ILE A 83 1.85 -7.45 -14.80
C ILE A 83 1.84 -6.45 -13.63
N TRP A 84 2.39 -5.25 -13.84
CA TRP A 84 2.50 -4.20 -12.82
C TRP A 84 1.15 -3.79 -12.23
N VAL A 85 0.10 -3.71 -13.05
CA VAL A 85 -1.28 -3.45 -12.60
C VAL A 85 -2.15 -4.71 -12.53
N GLY A 86 -1.52 -5.89 -12.61
CA GLY A 86 -2.17 -7.18 -12.70
C GLY A 86 -2.65 -7.73 -11.36
N THR A 87 -2.80 -9.06 -11.28
CA THR A 87 -3.40 -9.73 -10.12
C THR A 87 -2.70 -9.41 -8.80
N ALA A 88 -1.36 -9.44 -8.77
CA ALA A 88 -0.60 -9.21 -7.55
C ALA A 88 -0.84 -7.79 -6.98
N PHE A 89 -0.85 -6.77 -7.83
CA PHE A 89 -1.19 -5.40 -7.43
C PHE A 89 -2.61 -5.29 -6.88
N ASN A 90 -3.60 -5.92 -7.54
CA ASN A 90 -4.99 -5.87 -7.07
C ASN A 90 -5.17 -6.58 -5.73
N VAL A 91 -4.54 -7.75 -5.56
CA VAL A 91 -4.60 -8.50 -4.30
C VAL A 91 -3.93 -7.70 -3.18
N SER A 92 -2.73 -7.12 -3.41
CA SER A 92 -2.08 -6.30 -2.38
C SER A 92 -2.95 -5.11 -1.97
N TYR A 93 -3.54 -4.42 -2.94
CA TYR A 93 -4.39 -3.26 -2.69
C TYR A 93 -5.61 -3.59 -1.81
N ILE A 94 -6.31 -4.69 -2.11
CA ILE A 94 -7.47 -5.14 -1.32
C ILE A 94 -7.05 -5.64 0.07
N LEU A 95 -5.95 -6.38 0.17
CA LEU A 95 -5.45 -6.86 1.46
C LEU A 95 -5.07 -5.70 2.38
N SER A 96 -4.38 -4.68 1.87
CA SER A 96 -4.07 -3.47 2.63
C SER A 96 -5.31 -2.69 3.04
N ALA A 97 -6.32 -2.58 2.16
CA ALA A 97 -7.60 -1.95 2.52
C ALA A 97 -8.29 -2.67 3.69
N ILE A 98 -8.32 -4.01 3.67
CA ILE A 98 -8.90 -4.81 4.77
C ILE A 98 -8.07 -4.63 6.05
N ALA A 99 -6.74 -4.67 5.97
CA ALA A 99 -5.86 -4.47 7.12
C ALA A 99 -6.10 -3.10 7.77
N LEU A 100 -6.14 -2.04 6.97
CA LEU A 100 -6.42 -0.68 7.43
C LEU A 100 -7.81 -0.56 8.07
N LEU A 101 -8.83 -1.19 7.48
CA LEU A 101 -10.18 -1.20 8.02
C LEU A 101 -10.22 -1.84 9.42
N ILE A 102 -9.59 -3.02 9.57
CA ILE A 102 -9.53 -3.73 10.86
C ILE A 102 -8.88 -2.84 11.93
N VAL A 103 -7.69 -2.30 11.64
CA VAL A 103 -6.98 -1.41 12.58
C VAL A 103 -7.87 -0.23 12.96
N SER A 104 -8.51 0.40 11.98
CA SER A 104 -9.32 1.58 12.19
C SER A 104 -10.57 1.30 13.04
N ILE A 105 -11.20 0.12 12.86
CA ILE A 105 -12.30 -0.34 13.72
C ILE A 105 -11.83 -0.54 15.17
N ILE A 106 -10.64 -1.12 15.36
CA ILE A 106 -10.07 -1.27 16.70
C ILE A 106 -9.77 0.11 17.32
N MET A 107 -9.32 1.09 16.53
CA MET A 107 -9.15 2.46 17.00
C MET A 107 -10.47 3.11 17.44
N VAL A 108 -11.59 2.85 16.75
CA VAL A 108 -12.90 3.39 17.18
C VAL A 108 -13.23 2.94 18.60
N ARG A 109 -12.90 1.70 18.98
CA ARG A 109 -13.31 1.13 20.26
C ARG A 109 -12.42 1.54 21.43
N ASN A 110 -11.24 2.12 21.19
CA ASN A 110 -10.21 2.26 22.21
C ASN A 110 -9.60 3.69 22.29
N PRO A 111 -9.23 4.18 23.48
CA PRO A 111 -8.87 5.58 23.69
C PRO A 111 -7.43 5.98 23.30
N ILE A 112 -6.60 5.07 22.76
CA ILE A 112 -5.22 5.44 22.38
C ILE A 112 -5.21 6.46 21.25
N PHE A 113 -5.99 6.20 20.20
CA PHE A 113 -6.09 7.08 19.04
C PHE A 113 -7.39 7.88 19.09
N SER A 114 -7.42 9.06 18.45
CA SER A 114 -8.64 9.87 18.40
C SER A 114 -9.68 9.21 17.49
N LYS A 115 -10.97 9.51 17.74
CA LYS A 115 -12.06 9.09 16.84
C LYS A 115 -11.84 9.58 15.41
N THR A 116 -11.33 10.80 15.23
CA THR A 116 -10.97 11.34 13.91
C THR A 116 -9.95 10.45 13.21
N THR A 117 -8.92 9.98 13.92
CA THR A 117 -7.94 9.03 13.35
C THR A 117 -8.68 7.78 12.87
N ALA A 118 -9.49 7.17 13.73
CA ALA A 118 -10.23 5.97 13.38
C ALA A 118 -11.14 6.15 12.15
N TYR A 119 -11.92 7.23 12.08
CA TYR A 119 -12.82 7.48 10.95
C TYR A 119 -12.10 7.81 9.65
N MET A 120 -10.97 8.50 9.70
CA MET A 120 -10.15 8.74 8.49
C MET A 120 -9.59 7.43 7.95
N GLY A 121 -9.13 6.52 8.81
CA GLY A 121 -8.67 5.21 8.36
C GLY A 121 -9.80 4.34 7.78
N ILE A 122 -11.01 4.38 8.37
CA ILE A 122 -12.20 3.73 7.78
C ILE A 122 -12.51 4.32 6.40
N LEU A 123 -12.60 5.64 6.29
CA LEU A 123 -12.91 6.31 5.03
C LEU A 123 -11.88 5.97 3.94
N ALA A 124 -10.60 6.02 4.28
CA ALA A 124 -9.52 5.59 3.39
C ALA A 124 -9.71 4.15 2.92
N SER A 125 -9.89 3.21 3.86
CA SER A 125 -10.06 1.79 3.51
C SER A 125 -11.27 1.53 2.60
N LEU A 126 -12.41 2.20 2.86
CA LEU A 126 -13.62 2.07 2.04
C LEU A 126 -13.40 2.56 0.61
N LEU A 127 -12.70 3.69 0.44
CA LEU A 127 -12.34 4.21 -0.88
C LEU A 127 -11.34 3.30 -1.60
N MET A 128 -10.45 2.64 -0.85
CA MET A 128 -9.47 1.69 -1.38
C MET A 128 -10.05 0.29 -1.69
N PHE A 129 -11.31 -0.02 -1.39
CA PHE A 129 -11.88 -1.30 -1.84
C PHE A 129 -12.10 -1.36 -3.35
N VAL A 130 -12.08 -0.22 -4.04
CA VAL A 130 -12.14 -0.15 -5.49
C VAL A 130 -10.74 0.19 -6.02
N PRO A 131 -10.01 -0.78 -6.60
CA PRO A 131 -8.66 -0.55 -7.10
C PRO A 131 -8.67 0.36 -8.33
N PRO A 132 -7.57 1.09 -8.60
CA PRO A 132 -7.45 1.98 -9.76
C PRO A 132 -7.59 1.25 -11.11
N THR A 133 -7.45 -0.07 -11.12
CA THR A 133 -7.64 -0.95 -12.27
C THR A 133 -9.11 -1.15 -12.65
N ALA A 134 -10.06 -0.79 -11.78
CA ALA A 134 -11.50 -0.89 -12.02
C ALA A 134 -12.06 0.22 -12.95
N GLY A 135 -11.23 0.70 -13.88
CA GLY A 135 -11.54 1.80 -14.79
C GLY A 135 -11.54 3.17 -14.13
N SER A 136 -12.12 4.16 -14.80
CA SER A 136 -12.05 5.57 -14.40
C SER A 136 -12.58 5.85 -12.99
N MET A 137 -13.60 5.09 -12.55
CA MET A 137 -14.14 5.20 -11.20
C MET A 137 -13.13 4.74 -10.14
N GLY A 138 -12.44 3.62 -10.39
CA GLY A 138 -11.39 3.13 -9.50
C GLY A 138 -10.25 4.13 -9.37
N VAL A 139 -9.81 4.72 -10.48
CA VAL A 139 -8.78 5.77 -10.46
C VAL A 139 -9.24 6.95 -9.61
N PHE A 140 -10.46 7.45 -9.84
CA PHE A 140 -11.01 8.57 -9.09
C PHE A 140 -11.08 8.28 -7.58
N LEU A 141 -11.61 7.12 -7.18
CA LEU A 141 -11.69 6.73 -5.77
C LEU A 141 -10.30 6.55 -5.14
N SER A 142 -9.34 5.97 -5.87
CA SER A 142 -7.96 5.81 -5.41
C SER A 142 -7.25 7.14 -5.18
N LEU A 143 -7.53 8.17 -6.00
CA LEU A 143 -6.97 9.50 -5.81
C LEU A 143 -7.60 10.20 -4.62
N ILE A 144 -8.92 10.08 -4.45
CA ILE A 144 -9.63 10.67 -3.30
C ILE A 144 -9.21 9.99 -2.00
N SER A 145 -8.93 8.69 -2.00
CA SER A 145 -8.49 7.96 -0.80
C SER A 145 -7.19 8.49 -0.20
N LEU A 146 -6.34 9.16 -1.00
CA LEU A 146 -5.10 9.77 -0.53
C LEU A 146 -5.35 10.86 0.53
N ILE A 147 -6.48 11.58 0.46
CA ILE A 147 -6.81 12.65 1.41
C ILE A 147 -7.02 12.08 2.84
N PRO A 148 -7.96 11.16 3.08
CA PRO A 148 -8.12 10.56 4.40
C PRO A 148 -6.90 9.75 4.83
N THR A 149 -6.18 9.09 3.91
CA THR A 149 -4.93 8.37 4.23
C THR A 149 -3.86 9.33 4.74
N ALA A 150 -3.64 10.48 4.09
CA ALA A 150 -2.67 11.46 4.53
C ALA A 150 -3.01 12.03 5.92
N ILE A 151 -4.29 12.37 6.15
CA ILE A 151 -4.76 12.83 7.47
C ILE A 151 -4.53 11.73 8.52
N TRP A 152 -4.85 10.48 8.19
CA TRP A 152 -4.65 9.34 9.07
C TRP A 152 -3.17 9.17 9.45
N LEU A 153 -2.27 9.16 8.47
CA LEU A 153 -0.82 9.05 8.66
C LEU A 153 -0.27 10.15 9.56
N ILE A 154 -0.70 11.40 9.36
CA ILE A 154 -0.29 12.54 10.19
C ILE A 154 -0.76 12.34 11.64
N LEU A 155 -2.00 11.91 11.85
CA LEU A 155 -2.57 11.72 13.18
C LEU A 155 -1.90 10.56 13.94
N ILE A 156 -1.64 9.43 13.28
CA ILE A 156 -0.93 8.31 13.91
C ILE A 156 0.53 8.67 14.22
N ALA A 157 1.23 9.38 13.33
CA ALA A 157 2.61 9.78 13.54
C ALA A 157 2.72 10.69 14.77
N ARG A 158 1.85 11.71 14.86
CA ARG A 158 1.75 12.56 16.05
C ARG A 158 1.50 11.74 17.32
N LYS A 159 0.64 10.72 17.25
CA LYS A 159 0.36 9.87 18.40
C LYS A 159 1.56 9.00 18.79
N PHE A 160 2.28 8.44 17.84
CA PHE A 160 3.49 7.66 18.11
C PHE A 160 4.57 8.49 18.78
N PHE A 161 4.83 9.72 18.32
CA PHE A 161 5.77 10.62 19.00
C PHE A 161 5.34 10.96 20.44
N GLN A 162 4.03 11.05 20.71
CA GLN A 162 3.53 11.26 22.08
C GLN A 162 3.71 10.03 22.97
N LEU A 163 3.55 8.83 22.41
CA LEU A 163 3.73 7.58 23.15
C LEU A 163 5.21 7.34 23.50
N GLY A 164 6.12 7.54 22.55
CA GLY A 164 7.55 7.34 22.78
C GLY A 164 8.23 8.40 23.68
N ARG A 165 7.55 9.50 24.02
CA ARG A 165 8.02 10.49 25.00
C ARG A 165 7.54 10.21 26.44
N ARG A 166 6.61 9.26 26.60
CA ARG A 166 6.01 8.91 27.90
C ARG A 166 6.61 7.65 28.51
N GLU A 167 7.50 6.99 27.78
CA GLU A 167 8.39 5.92 28.24
C GLU A 167 9.76 6.54 28.58
#